data_AF-A0A383WBJ7-F1
#
_entry.id   AF-A0A383WBJ7-F1
#
_cell.length_a   1.000
_cell.length_b   1.000
_cell.length_c   1.000
_cell.angle_alpha   90.00
_cell.angle_beta   90.00
_cell.angle_gamma   90.00
#
_symmetry.space_group_name_H-M   'P 1'
#
loop_
_entity.id
_entity.type
_entity.pdbx_description
1 polymer ?
#
loop_
_entity_poly.entity_id
_entity_poly.type
_entity_poly.pdbx_seq_one_letter_code
_entity_poly.pdbx_strand_id
1 'polypeptide(L)'
;MRAAKQAEDAASKLRNLVHRPQVVQLLQRPLPAAPTAEQQAVLASCSSTLQQLKLALTDSYNSRSGTESVVQVLRRTLRHQPVHSAGVLLAWLQQQPQQLAASLKSSRGLDPGTLEAVWTVGMLMVAGLADLLLECVLASWIELAQQLLQQQQQQQQQQQSQAHQGAWQALLKLFRVLLIMPNIWTNVMLDVPSEVPTLVQAALPLLRQLQCYSRLLATGTAATATATATAAAAAAAAADHSSRDDVWLKYSKLPLACGDFVYQLSYLVAKKRLGAAAEAPAVSLLREPAVAHLVLQSVTAYTSVLHQQHTEMQQQQQQPGQSSKQQLRADLLPIPAFHQHPDMLQLLPDGQAFLNASVLVLVDTFCSGAAGTRHAVVGQAQKQAAALESIMDGCMQRDSLAADGYAPLLSAAAARLLLELQLLAAGDVQRQRQQRMAAPDVDASMRLLLTSTSLQHRQLKAVLQAGASCLPPEVLQQAGQQLLQSLAAPLQQLQLTAADDPFRASAAHAAAAGPSRPIKSDGFMGQQLLALRAAAPGLTGPGLVLPASDLEATSLFRLAAAHPEAFTALVDCYVRSPVLTAADMAAAIEVLAHAAVAVLGSSNRPAGALHNTAAAAGLSSAIASFTSAQCS
;
A
#
# COMPACT_ATOMS: atom_id res chain seq x y z
N MET A 1 23.93 22.55 -27.83
CA MET A 1 25.27 22.77 -27.22
C MET A 1 25.40 24.08 -26.43
N ARG A 2 24.89 25.22 -26.91
CA ARG A 2 25.05 26.51 -26.21
C ARG A 2 24.45 26.52 -24.79
N ALA A 3 23.20 26.06 -24.64
CA ALA A 3 22.51 25.99 -23.35
C ALA A 3 23.19 25.03 -22.36
N ALA A 4 23.70 23.90 -22.85
CA ALA A 4 24.47 22.95 -22.04
C ALA A 4 25.71 23.58 -21.39
N LYS A 5 26.48 24.34 -22.18
CA LYS A 5 27.66 25.06 -21.69
C LYS A 5 27.27 26.16 -20.69
N GLN A 6 26.17 26.87 -20.96
CA GLN A 6 25.66 27.89 -20.02
C GLN A 6 25.25 27.30 -18.68
N ALA A 7 24.61 26.12 -18.66
CA ALA A 7 24.25 25.42 -17.44
C ALA A 7 25.50 24.96 -16.67
N GLU A 8 26.50 24.40 -17.36
CA GLU A 8 27.78 24.00 -16.77
C GLU A 8 28.55 25.19 -16.19
N ASP A 9 28.68 26.28 -16.94
CA ASP A 9 29.34 27.52 -16.51
C ASP A 9 28.64 28.13 -15.29
N ALA A 10 27.30 28.16 -15.27
CA ALA A 10 26.52 28.67 -14.15
C ALA A 10 26.66 27.78 -12.90
N ALA A 11 26.65 26.45 -13.03
CA ALA A 11 26.85 25.54 -11.92
C ALA A 11 28.27 25.62 -11.34
N SER A 12 29.28 25.70 -12.21
CA SER A 12 30.67 25.94 -11.82
C SER A 12 30.83 27.27 -11.08
N LYS A 13 30.20 28.33 -11.59
CA LYS A 13 30.19 29.65 -10.94
C LYS A 13 29.52 29.61 -9.57
N LEU A 14 28.39 28.92 -9.44
CA LEU A 14 27.69 28.76 -8.17
C LEU A 14 28.57 28.04 -7.14
N ARG A 15 29.19 26.92 -7.53
CA ARG A 15 30.12 26.16 -6.69
C ARG A 15 31.27 27.05 -6.23
N ASN A 16 31.93 27.76 -7.15
CA ASN A 16 33.06 28.63 -6.85
C ASN A 16 32.66 29.78 -5.93
N LEU A 17 31.46 30.35 -6.08
CA LEU A 17 30.95 31.37 -5.17
C LEU A 17 30.76 30.81 -3.76
N VAL A 18 30.09 29.67 -3.60
CA VAL A 18 29.80 29.06 -2.29
C VAL A 18 31.09 28.59 -1.59
N HIS A 19 32.10 28.16 -2.34
CA HIS A 19 33.38 27.67 -1.79
C HIS A 19 34.45 28.75 -1.61
N ARG A 20 34.21 30.01 -1.98
CA ARG A 20 35.17 31.09 -1.72
C ARG A 20 35.41 31.22 -0.22
N PRO A 21 36.65 31.30 0.27
CA PRO A 21 36.93 31.37 1.72
C PRO A 21 36.16 32.48 2.44
N GLN A 22 36.04 33.64 1.79
CA GLN A 22 35.26 34.77 2.30
C GLN A 22 33.77 34.45 2.43
N VAL A 23 33.19 33.78 1.41
CA VAL A 23 31.79 33.37 1.43
C VAL A 23 31.57 32.27 2.46
N VAL A 24 32.46 31.29 2.56
CA VAL A 24 32.37 30.23 3.59
C VAL A 24 32.39 30.84 5.00
N GLN A 25 33.26 31.81 5.26
CA GLN A 25 33.27 32.53 6.55
C GLN A 25 31.99 33.32 6.80
N LEU A 26 31.39 33.91 5.75
CA LEU A 26 30.10 34.59 5.84
C LEU A 26 28.94 33.61 6.07
N LEU A 27 28.96 32.45 5.43
CA LEU A 27 27.95 31.39 5.56
C LEU A 27 27.98 30.70 6.94
N GLN A 28 29.13 30.76 7.63
CA GLN A 28 29.24 30.29 9.03
C GLN A 28 28.65 31.28 10.04
N ARG A 29 28.40 32.54 9.64
CA ARG A 29 27.83 33.55 10.52
C ARG A 29 26.31 33.62 10.31
N PRO A 30 25.51 33.64 11.39
CA PRO A 30 24.08 33.87 11.30
C PRO A 30 23.79 35.22 10.61
N LEU A 31 22.73 35.30 9.82
CA LEU A 31 22.33 36.58 9.21
C LEU A 31 21.88 37.59 10.28
N PRO A 32 22.47 38.80 10.32
CA PRO A 32 21.89 39.90 11.08
C PRO A 32 20.56 40.36 10.47
N ALA A 33 19.72 41.04 11.27
CA ALA A 33 18.41 41.55 10.85
C ALA A 33 18.44 42.39 9.57
N ALA A 34 19.54 43.10 9.35
CA ALA A 34 19.87 43.73 8.09
C ALA A 34 21.18 43.10 7.58
N PRO A 35 21.16 42.33 6.47
CA PRO A 35 22.39 41.74 5.94
C PRO A 35 23.39 42.85 5.60
N THR A 36 24.67 42.61 5.90
CA THR A 36 25.72 43.56 5.57
C THR A 36 25.82 43.75 4.05
N ALA A 37 26.42 44.85 3.58
CA ALA A 37 26.60 45.08 2.15
C ALA A 37 27.35 43.92 1.47
N GLU A 38 28.31 43.30 2.17
CA GLU A 38 29.01 42.10 1.70
C GLU A 38 28.07 40.89 1.58
N GLN A 39 27.23 40.63 2.60
CA GLN A 39 26.24 39.55 2.55
C GLN A 39 25.20 39.78 1.44
N GLN A 40 24.73 41.02 1.25
CA GLN A 40 23.82 41.39 0.16
C GLN A 40 24.46 41.16 -1.22
N ALA A 41 25.73 41.51 -1.39
CA ALA A 41 26.46 41.26 -2.64
C ALA A 41 26.59 39.75 -2.92
N VAL A 42 26.87 38.94 -1.89
CA VAL A 42 26.91 37.48 -2.01
C VAL A 42 25.53 36.92 -2.36
N LEU A 43 24.47 37.35 -1.67
CA LEU A 43 23.09 36.95 -1.95
C LEU A 43 22.69 37.30 -3.39
N ALA A 44 22.99 38.51 -3.85
CA ALA A 44 22.70 38.96 -5.22
C ALA A 44 23.43 38.09 -6.26
N SER A 45 24.71 37.81 -6.02
CA SER A 45 25.53 36.98 -6.91
C SER A 45 25.06 35.52 -6.95
N CYS A 46 24.68 34.96 -5.80
CA CYS A 46 24.09 33.62 -5.70
C CYS A 46 22.73 33.54 -6.40
N SER A 47 21.82 34.51 -6.15
CA SER A 47 20.50 34.58 -6.78
C SER A 47 20.61 34.64 -8.30
N SER A 48 21.45 35.55 -8.81
CA SER A 48 21.68 35.71 -10.26
C SER A 48 22.22 34.43 -10.88
N THR A 49 23.17 33.75 -10.21
CA THR A 49 23.75 32.51 -10.72
C THR A 49 22.75 31.34 -10.68
N LEU A 50 21.95 31.22 -9.63
CA LEU A 50 20.86 30.23 -9.54
C LEU A 50 19.81 30.45 -10.62
N GLN A 51 19.48 31.71 -10.93
CA GLN A 51 18.51 32.04 -11.97
C GLN A 51 19.07 31.76 -13.38
N GLN A 52 20.33 32.09 -13.62
CA GLN A 52 21.03 31.73 -14.87
C GLN A 52 21.06 30.22 -15.06
N LEU A 53 21.38 29.47 -14.01
CA LEU A 53 21.38 28.01 -14.04
C LEU A 53 19.99 27.46 -14.36
N LYS A 54 18.94 27.95 -13.69
CA LYS A 54 17.55 27.55 -13.96
C LYS A 54 17.16 27.81 -15.42
N LEU A 55 17.43 29.01 -15.94
CA LEU A 55 17.11 29.37 -17.32
C LEU A 55 17.85 28.47 -18.32
N ALA A 56 19.16 28.30 -18.16
CA ALA A 56 19.96 27.47 -19.05
C ALA A 56 19.52 25.99 -19.05
N LEU A 57 19.10 25.49 -17.89
CA LEU A 57 18.53 24.17 -17.72
C LEU A 57 17.15 24.03 -18.40
N THR A 58 16.28 25.03 -18.24
CA THR A 58 14.96 25.08 -18.89
C THR A 58 15.08 25.18 -20.42
N ASP A 59 16.01 26.01 -20.91
CA ASP A 59 16.28 26.15 -22.34
C ASP A 59 16.87 24.86 -22.93
N SER A 60 17.72 24.17 -22.17
CA SER A 60 18.27 22.87 -22.56
C SER A 60 17.18 21.80 -22.66
N TYR A 61 16.17 21.85 -21.80
CA TYR A 61 15.02 20.96 -21.84
C TYR A 61 14.11 21.22 -23.05
N ASN A 62 13.73 22.47 -23.27
CA ASN A 62 12.81 22.86 -24.35
C ASN A 62 13.43 22.71 -25.75
N SER A 63 14.76 22.76 -25.83
CA SER A 63 15.53 22.42 -27.02
C SER A 63 15.36 20.93 -27.33
N ARG A 64 14.43 20.57 -28.22
CA ARG A 64 14.07 19.20 -28.71
C ARG A 64 15.21 18.29 -29.23
N SER A 65 16.48 18.58 -28.97
CA SER A 65 17.57 17.63 -29.13
C SER A 65 17.36 16.47 -28.14
N GLY A 66 17.24 15.23 -28.62
CA GLY A 66 16.77 14.07 -27.84
C GLY A 66 17.41 13.84 -26.47
N THR A 67 16.80 12.94 -25.70
CA THR A 67 17.02 12.64 -24.27
C THR A 67 18.50 12.54 -23.87
N GLU A 68 19.35 11.97 -24.73
CA GLU A 68 20.80 11.86 -24.49
C GLU A 68 21.52 13.20 -24.29
N SER A 69 21.09 14.24 -25.01
CA SER A 69 21.70 15.57 -24.91
C SER A 69 21.38 16.23 -23.57
N VAL A 70 20.15 16.04 -23.07
CA VAL A 70 19.69 16.51 -21.76
C VAL A 70 20.45 15.77 -20.65
N VAL A 71 20.62 14.45 -20.77
CA VAL A 71 21.43 13.62 -19.85
C VAL A 71 22.88 14.10 -19.79
N GLN A 72 23.50 14.43 -20.92
CA GLN A 72 24.86 14.99 -20.96
C GLN A 72 24.94 16.36 -20.29
N VAL A 73 23.95 17.24 -20.52
CA VAL A 73 23.87 18.55 -19.85
C VAL A 73 23.80 18.36 -18.34
N LEU A 74 22.92 17.48 -17.86
CA LEU A 74 22.79 17.21 -16.43
C LEU A 74 24.04 16.58 -15.86
N ARG A 75 24.62 15.57 -16.50
CA ARG A 75 25.86 14.95 -16.02
C ARG A 75 26.99 15.97 -15.85
N ARG A 76 27.16 16.90 -16.79
CA ARG A 76 28.15 17.98 -16.68
C ARG A 76 27.81 18.99 -15.59
N THR A 77 26.54 19.40 -15.54
CA THR A 77 26.04 20.34 -14.53
C THR A 77 26.20 19.78 -13.11
N LEU A 78 25.86 18.51 -12.89
CA LEU A 78 25.92 17.83 -11.60
C LEU A 78 27.35 17.56 -11.11
N ARG A 79 28.35 17.45 -11.99
CA ARG A 79 29.78 17.39 -11.60
C ARG A 79 30.22 18.60 -10.78
N HIS A 80 29.53 19.73 -10.92
CA HIS A 80 29.77 20.92 -10.12
C HIS A 80 28.95 20.98 -8.83
N GLN A 81 28.26 19.90 -8.46
CA GLN A 81 27.45 19.80 -7.24
C GLN A 81 26.55 21.04 -6.99
N PRO A 82 25.79 21.51 -8.00
CA PRO A 82 24.98 22.72 -7.86
C PRO A 82 23.88 22.52 -6.82
N VAL A 83 23.38 21.29 -6.66
CA VAL A 83 22.35 20.96 -5.68
C VAL A 83 22.89 21.05 -4.25
N HIS A 84 24.11 20.57 -4.00
CA HIS A 84 24.78 20.76 -2.71
C HIS A 84 25.03 22.25 -2.43
N SER A 85 25.50 23.00 -3.44
CA SER A 85 25.74 24.44 -3.31
C SER A 85 24.45 25.22 -3.00
N ALA A 86 23.34 24.87 -3.66
CA ALA A 86 22.02 25.42 -3.36
C ALA A 86 21.55 24.99 -1.96
N GLY A 87 21.76 23.73 -1.57
CA GLY A 87 21.46 23.20 -0.24
C GLY A 87 22.17 23.95 0.88
N VAL A 88 23.47 24.23 0.73
CA VAL A 88 24.26 25.04 1.69
C VAL A 88 23.69 26.45 1.81
N LEU A 89 23.30 27.08 0.70
CA LEU A 89 22.66 28.40 0.72
C LEU A 89 21.30 28.37 1.42
N LEU A 90 20.46 27.37 1.13
CA LEU A 90 19.17 27.19 1.78
C LEU A 90 19.35 26.93 3.29
N ALA A 91 20.34 26.13 3.68
CA ALA A 91 20.68 25.88 5.07
C ALA A 91 21.12 27.14 5.82
N TRP A 92 21.92 27.98 5.17
CA TRP A 92 22.34 29.26 5.74
C TRP A 92 21.15 30.22 5.93
N LEU A 93 20.28 30.35 4.91
CA LEU A 93 19.07 31.18 5.00
C LEU A 93 18.12 30.69 6.11
N GLN A 94 18.12 29.39 6.39
CA GLN A 94 17.30 28.78 7.44
C GLN A 94 17.79 29.04 8.86
N GLN A 95 19.01 29.54 9.08
CA GLN A 95 19.52 29.86 10.42
C GLN A 95 18.75 31.00 11.10
N GLN A 96 17.96 31.79 10.35
CA GLN A 96 17.17 32.93 10.83
C GLN A 96 15.72 32.86 10.32
N PRO A 97 14.92 31.89 10.82
CA PRO A 97 13.59 31.60 10.27
C PRO A 97 12.60 32.77 10.41
N GLN A 98 12.76 33.63 11.41
CA GLN A 98 11.92 34.82 11.61
C GLN A 98 12.10 35.85 10.48
N GLN A 99 13.34 36.08 10.03
CA GLN A 99 13.63 36.98 8.91
C GLN A 99 13.17 36.38 7.58
N LEU A 100 13.38 35.08 7.40
CA LEU A 100 12.88 34.36 6.22
C LEU A 100 11.35 34.49 6.14
N ALA A 101 10.65 34.24 7.24
CA ALA A 101 9.19 34.39 7.30
C ALA A 101 8.72 35.84 7.07
N ALA A 102 9.43 36.83 7.63
CA ALA A 102 9.12 38.24 7.41
C ALA A 102 9.33 38.65 5.94
N SER A 103 10.42 38.18 5.31
CA SER A 103 10.71 38.44 3.89
C SER A 103 9.67 37.80 2.97
N LEU A 104 9.28 36.54 3.23
CA LEU A 104 8.25 35.85 2.44
C LEU A 104 6.85 36.48 2.57
N LYS A 105 6.58 37.23 3.63
CA LYS A 105 5.31 37.97 3.81
C LYS A 105 5.30 39.31 3.08
N SER A 106 6.46 39.81 2.65
CA SER A 106 6.62 41.15 2.08
C SER A 106 6.32 41.22 0.57
N SER A 107 5.71 40.20 -0.03
CA SER A 107 5.66 39.95 -1.49
C SER A 107 5.31 41.19 -2.34
N ARG A 108 6.33 41.95 -2.73
CA ARG A 108 6.28 43.03 -3.73
C ARG A 108 7.55 42.95 -4.54
N GLY A 109 7.56 42.04 -5.52
CA GLY A 109 8.66 41.87 -6.47
C GLY A 109 9.87 41.13 -5.90
N LEU A 110 10.51 40.30 -6.74
CA LEU A 110 11.75 39.60 -6.40
C LEU A 110 12.94 40.52 -6.70
N ASP A 111 13.27 41.42 -5.77
CA ASP A 111 14.47 42.24 -5.92
C ASP A 111 15.74 41.38 -5.78
N PRO A 112 16.66 41.41 -6.77
CA PRO A 112 17.90 40.66 -6.71
C PRO A 112 18.77 41.16 -5.54
N GLY A 113 19.18 40.23 -4.67
CA GLY A 113 19.97 40.54 -3.46
C GLY A 113 19.22 40.40 -2.14
N THR A 114 17.92 40.10 -2.20
CA THR A 114 17.11 39.79 -1.01
C THR A 114 17.20 38.31 -0.62
N LEU A 115 16.97 37.99 0.66
CA LEU A 115 16.82 36.60 1.13
C LEU A 115 15.72 35.86 0.37
N GLU A 116 14.58 36.54 0.13
CA GLU A 116 13.41 35.98 -0.56
C GLU A 116 13.77 35.54 -1.98
N ALA A 117 14.57 36.34 -2.71
CA ALA A 117 15.01 36.00 -4.05
C ALA A 117 15.89 34.74 -4.06
N VAL A 118 16.89 34.66 -3.18
CA VAL A 118 17.78 33.48 -3.12
C VAL A 118 17.00 32.23 -2.70
N TRP A 119 16.10 32.35 -1.72
CA TRP A 119 15.26 31.24 -1.27
C TRP A 119 14.33 30.73 -2.38
N THR A 120 13.59 31.65 -3.01
CA THR A 120 12.59 31.33 -4.04
C THR A 120 13.26 30.77 -5.29
N VAL A 121 14.31 31.43 -5.78
CA VAL A 121 15.05 30.98 -6.96
C VAL A 121 15.80 29.67 -6.65
N GLY A 122 16.37 29.53 -5.45
CA GLY A 122 17.02 28.29 -5.01
C GLY A 122 16.06 27.12 -4.96
N MET A 123 14.88 27.27 -4.37
CA MET A 123 13.85 26.24 -4.35
C MET A 123 13.30 25.92 -5.74
N LEU A 124 13.10 26.93 -6.60
CA LEU A 124 12.69 26.73 -7.99
C LEU A 124 13.78 26.06 -8.84
N MET A 125 15.05 26.33 -8.57
CA MET A 125 16.18 25.69 -9.22
C MET A 125 16.33 24.24 -8.75
N VAL A 126 16.17 23.96 -7.45
CA VAL A 126 16.14 22.58 -6.93
C VAL A 126 14.95 21.82 -7.48
N ALA A 127 13.77 22.44 -7.58
CA ALA A 127 12.59 21.85 -8.22
C ALA A 127 12.79 21.66 -9.74
N GLY A 128 13.39 22.62 -10.44
CA GLY A 128 13.68 22.50 -11.87
C GLY A 128 14.76 21.46 -12.17
N LEU A 129 15.82 21.40 -11.35
CA LEU A 129 16.80 20.32 -11.39
C LEU A 129 16.16 19.00 -11.03
N ALA A 130 15.22 18.98 -10.08
CA ALA A 130 14.45 17.81 -9.72
C ALA A 130 13.64 17.29 -10.91
N ASP A 131 12.91 18.18 -11.60
CA ASP A 131 12.12 17.90 -12.79
C ASP A 131 12.99 17.48 -14.00
N LEU A 132 14.20 18.04 -14.13
CA LEU A 132 15.17 17.65 -15.17
C LEU A 132 15.91 16.35 -14.85
N LEU A 133 16.27 16.14 -13.59
CA LEU A 133 16.82 14.89 -13.08
C LEU A 133 15.77 13.77 -13.14
N LEU A 134 14.49 14.13 -13.02
CA LEU A 134 13.33 13.27 -13.27
C LEU A 134 13.41 12.63 -14.65
N GLU A 135 13.84 13.43 -15.63
CA GLU A 135 13.91 13.03 -17.03
C GLU A 135 15.28 12.46 -17.42
N CYS A 136 16.30 12.64 -16.59
CA CYS A 136 17.68 12.25 -16.94
C CYS A 136 18.36 11.23 -16.01
N VAL A 137 17.82 10.91 -14.82
CA VAL A 137 18.13 9.71 -13.98
C VAL A 137 19.59 9.62 -13.46
N LEU A 138 19.97 9.14 -12.26
CA LEU A 138 19.35 8.95 -10.93
C LEU A 138 20.41 9.16 -9.79
N ALA A 139 21.66 9.47 -10.12
CA ALA A 139 22.79 9.30 -9.19
C ALA A 139 23.01 10.47 -8.21
N SER A 140 22.64 11.71 -8.54
CA SER A 140 22.86 12.88 -7.66
C SER A 140 21.77 13.11 -6.62
N TRP A 141 20.70 12.32 -6.67
CA TRP A 141 19.51 12.51 -5.83
C TRP A 141 19.61 11.87 -4.45
N ILE A 142 20.41 10.82 -4.32
CA ILE A 142 20.60 10.11 -3.05
C ILE A 142 21.27 11.03 -2.03
N GLU A 143 22.34 11.72 -2.46
CA GLU A 143 23.05 12.68 -1.60
C GLU A 143 22.16 13.86 -1.18
N LEU A 144 21.31 14.36 -2.08
CA LEU A 144 20.39 15.46 -1.77
C LEU A 144 19.29 15.01 -0.81
N ALA A 145 18.65 13.87 -1.07
CA ALA A 145 17.60 13.34 -0.21
C ALA A 145 18.15 13.10 1.20
N GLN A 146 19.36 12.54 1.29
CA GLN A 146 20.03 12.29 2.57
C GLN A 146 20.44 13.58 3.30
N GLN A 147 20.92 14.61 2.59
CA GLN A 147 21.22 15.92 3.17
C GLN A 147 19.97 16.66 3.64
N LEU A 148 18.90 16.69 2.85
CA LEU A 148 17.63 17.31 3.23
C LEU A 148 17.02 16.62 4.45
N LEU A 149 17.16 15.29 4.55
CA LEU A 149 16.71 14.50 5.69
C LEU A 149 17.48 14.85 6.98
N GLN A 150 18.80 14.95 6.87
CA GLN A 150 19.68 15.29 8.00
C GLN A 150 19.47 16.73 8.47
N GLN A 151 19.29 17.66 7.54
CA GLN A 151 18.99 19.05 7.81
C GLN A 151 17.63 19.23 8.51
N GLN A 152 16.62 18.47 8.10
CA GLN A 152 15.29 18.54 8.73
C GLN A 152 15.31 18.04 10.19
N GLN A 153 16.01 16.93 10.46
CA GLN A 153 16.16 16.43 11.84
C GLN A 153 16.78 17.47 12.77
N GLN A 154 17.78 18.22 12.29
CA GLN A 154 18.38 19.32 13.05
C GLN A 154 17.43 20.51 13.23
N GLN A 155 16.67 20.88 12.20
CA GLN A 155 15.72 21.99 12.29
C GLN A 155 14.57 21.70 13.28
N GLN A 156 14.15 20.44 13.39
CA GLN A 156 13.04 20.05 14.23
C GLN A 156 13.35 20.15 15.73
N GLN A 157 14.63 19.98 16.12
CA GLN A 157 15.06 20.23 17.50
C GLN A 157 15.15 21.72 17.86
N GLN A 158 15.28 22.62 16.86
CA GLN A 158 15.43 24.06 17.12
C GLN A 158 14.14 24.88 17.02
N GLN A 159 13.06 24.37 16.40
CA GLN A 159 11.85 25.16 16.11
C GLN A 159 10.61 24.81 16.96
N GLN A 160 10.79 24.41 18.21
CA GLN A 160 9.67 24.02 19.08
C GLN A 160 8.76 25.18 19.57
N SER A 161 8.84 26.41 19.03
CA SER A 161 8.02 27.50 19.57
C SER A 161 7.37 28.51 18.62
N GLN A 162 7.81 28.74 17.36
CA GLN A 162 7.31 29.93 16.63
C GLN A 162 7.10 29.87 15.10
N ALA A 163 7.03 28.70 14.44
CA ALA A 163 6.83 28.69 12.97
C ALA A 163 5.97 27.53 12.43
N HIS A 164 4.70 27.41 12.85
CA HIS A 164 3.81 26.35 12.34
C HIS A 164 3.43 26.55 10.87
N GLN A 165 3.18 27.79 10.42
CA GLN A 165 2.73 28.05 9.05
C GLN A 165 3.82 27.84 7.99
N GLY A 166 5.08 28.15 8.30
CA GLY A 166 6.21 27.92 7.38
C GLY A 166 6.55 26.44 7.22
N ALA A 167 6.34 25.64 8.27
CA ALA A 167 6.60 24.20 8.26
C ALA A 167 5.68 23.46 7.28
N TRP A 168 4.39 23.81 7.21
CA TRP A 168 3.42 23.17 6.31
C TRP A 168 3.76 23.36 4.83
N GLN A 169 4.16 24.57 4.42
CA GLN A 169 4.58 24.81 3.04
C GLN A 169 5.85 24.05 2.68
N ALA A 170 6.80 23.92 3.62
CA ALA A 170 8.00 23.12 3.41
C ALA A 170 7.65 21.63 3.24
N LEU A 171 6.74 21.11 4.08
CA LEU A 171 6.23 19.74 3.98
C LEU A 171 5.49 19.49 2.66
N LEU A 172 4.67 20.43 2.19
CA LEU A 172 4.01 20.32 0.88
C LEU A 172 5.00 20.24 -0.27
N LYS A 173 6.04 21.09 -0.28
CA LYS A 173 7.09 21.05 -1.29
C LYS A 173 7.86 19.72 -1.23
N LEU A 174 8.14 19.24 -0.03
CA LEU A 174 8.78 17.96 0.18
C LEU A 174 7.91 16.80 -0.33
N PHE A 175 6.65 16.70 0.08
CA PHE A 175 5.75 15.65 -0.40
C PHE A 175 5.58 15.69 -1.91
N ARG A 176 5.56 16.88 -2.53
CA ARG A 176 5.56 16.99 -3.99
C ARG A 176 6.79 16.32 -4.61
N VAL A 177 7.99 16.54 -4.08
CA VAL A 177 9.21 15.88 -4.55
C VAL A 177 9.15 14.37 -4.29
N LEU A 178 8.77 13.97 -3.06
CA LEU A 178 8.68 12.56 -2.67
C LEU A 178 7.65 11.80 -3.50
N LEU A 179 6.58 12.44 -3.95
CA LEU A 179 5.54 11.82 -4.79
C LEU A 179 6.04 11.43 -6.18
N ILE A 180 6.98 12.20 -6.72
CA ILE A 180 7.45 11.94 -8.07
C ILE A 180 8.49 10.81 -8.07
N MET A 181 9.22 10.65 -6.96
CA MET A 181 10.30 9.66 -6.81
C MET A 181 9.86 8.20 -7.08
N PRO A 182 8.83 7.63 -6.42
CA PRO A 182 8.39 6.27 -6.67
C PRO A 182 8.00 6.00 -8.12
N ASN A 183 7.45 7.00 -8.82
CA ASN A 183 7.07 6.86 -10.22
C ASN A 183 8.30 6.76 -11.13
N ILE A 184 9.31 7.60 -10.90
CA ILE A 184 10.59 7.50 -11.62
C ILE A 184 11.26 6.16 -11.33
N TRP A 185 11.33 5.78 -10.05
CA TRP A 185 11.96 4.54 -9.64
C TRP A 185 11.29 3.34 -10.29
N THR A 186 9.95 3.34 -10.32
CA THR A 186 9.16 2.32 -11.01
C THR A 186 9.54 2.21 -12.48
N ASN A 187 9.59 3.33 -13.21
CA ASN A 187 9.94 3.32 -14.63
C ASN A 187 11.40 2.86 -14.85
N VAL A 188 12.34 3.40 -14.06
CA VAL A 188 13.77 3.09 -14.20
C VAL A 188 14.08 1.65 -13.82
N MET A 189 13.40 1.07 -12.83
CA MET A 189 13.56 -0.34 -12.48
C MET A 189 13.19 -1.28 -13.64
N LEU A 190 12.21 -0.90 -14.46
CA LEU A 190 11.78 -1.68 -15.62
C LEU A 190 12.78 -1.57 -16.78
N ASP A 191 13.32 -0.38 -17.02
CA ASP A 191 14.23 -0.11 -18.14
C ASP A 191 15.69 -0.49 -17.83
N VAL A 192 16.14 -0.27 -16.59
CA VAL A 192 17.54 -0.44 -16.16
C VAL A 192 17.62 -1.18 -14.81
N PRO A 193 17.41 -2.51 -14.79
CA PRO A 193 17.43 -3.31 -13.56
C PRO A 193 18.77 -3.26 -12.79
N SER A 194 19.87 -2.88 -13.43
CA SER A 194 21.17 -2.72 -12.77
C SER A 194 21.21 -1.59 -11.73
N GLU A 195 20.30 -0.62 -11.82
CA GLU A 195 20.19 0.49 -10.86
C GLU A 195 19.33 0.15 -9.63
N VAL A 196 18.68 -1.03 -9.61
CA VAL A 196 17.85 -1.48 -8.48
C VAL A 196 18.56 -1.43 -7.12
N PRO A 197 19.85 -1.82 -6.95
CA PRO A 197 20.53 -1.70 -5.66
C PRO A 197 20.58 -0.24 -5.17
N THR A 198 20.93 0.67 -6.08
CA THR A 198 21.04 2.12 -5.84
C THR A 198 19.67 2.70 -5.44
N LEU A 199 18.63 2.32 -6.19
CA LEU A 199 17.25 2.72 -5.92
C LEU A 199 16.74 2.21 -4.58
N VAL A 200 17.02 0.94 -4.27
CA VAL A 200 16.62 0.31 -3.01
C VAL A 200 17.30 0.99 -1.82
N GLN A 201 18.59 1.30 -1.93
CA GLN A 201 19.32 2.03 -0.88
C GLN A 201 18.75 3.45 -0.66
N ALA A 202 18.31 4.11 -1.73
CA ALA A 202 17.66 5.43 -1.66
C ALA A 202 16.23 5.38 -1.10
N ALA A 203 15.49 4.32 -1.42
CA ALA A 203 14.09 4.15 -1.02
C ALA A 203 13.95 3.89 0.47
N LEU A 204 14.86 3.12 1.08
CA LEU A 204 14.78 2.75 2.49
C LEU A 204 14.61 3.93 3.47
N PRO A 205 15.48 4.97 3.46
CA PRO A 205 15.33 6.11 4.37
C PRO A 205 14.04 6.88 4.11
N LEU A 206 13.62 7.02 2.84
CA LEU A 206 12.38 7.68 2.46
C LEU A 206 11.16 6.97 3.05
N LEU A 207 11.11 5.64 2.92
CA LEU A 207 10.01 4.81 3.42
C LEU A 207 9.94 4.81 4.96
N ARG A 208 11.10 4.84 5.64
CA ARG A 208 11.16 5.01 7.10
C ARG A 208 10.72 6.41 7.54
N GLN A 209 11.10 7.44 6.79
CA GLN A 209 10.69 8.82 7.09
C GLN A 209 9.20 9.02 6.86
N LEU A 210 8.60 8.35 5.87
CA LEU A 210 7.16 8.34 5.67
C LEU A 210 6.39 7.87 6.90
N GLN A 211 6.86 6.80 7.52
CA GLN A 211 6.32 6.32 8.79
C GLN A 211 6.48 7.37 9.91
N CYS A 212 7.55 8.17 9.90
CA CYS A 212 7.72 9.27 10.87
C CYS A 212 6.73 10.42 10.61
N TYR A 213 6.53 10.81 9.35
CA TYR A 213 5.54 11.83 8.99
C TYR A 213 4.13 11.41 9.37
N SER A 214 3.81 10.14 9.20
CA SER A 214 2.53 9.56 9.60
C SER A 214 2.21 9.87 11.08
N ARG A 215 3.20 9.73 11.97
CA ARG A 215 3.08 9.99 13.40
C ARG A 215 2.97 11.48 13.71
N LEU A 216 3.78 12.29 13.01
CA LEU A 216 3.75 13.75 13.18
C LEU A 216 2.38 14.33 12.80
N LEU A 217 1.82 13.89 11.67
CA LEU A 217 0.51 14.35 11.20
C LEU A 217 -0.62 13.94 12.17
N ALA A 218 -0.53 12.74 12.76
CA ALA A 218 -1.48 12.25 13.76
C ALA A 218 -1.42 12.99 15.12
N THR A 219 -0.25 13.45 15.55
CA THR A 219 -0.16 14.22 16.81
C THR A 219 -0.84 15.59 16.71
N GLY A 220 -0.87 16.20 15.52
CA GLY A 220 -1.51 17.49 15.31
C GLY A 220 -3.04 17.47 15.38
N THR A 221 -3.68 16.32 15.15
CA THR A 221 -5.15 16.17 15.16
C THR A 221 -5.66 16.08 16.59
N ALA A 222 -4.98 15.29 17.43
CA ALA A 222 -5.36 15.14 18.84
C ALA A 222 -5.29 16.48 19.60
N ALA A 223 -4.26 17.30 19.37
CA ALA A 223 -4.09 18.58 20.05
C ALA A 223 -5.11 19.65 19.65
N THR A 224 -5.60 19.61 18.40
CA THR A 224 -6.59 20.57 17.89
C THR A 224 -8.01 20.26 18.37
N ALA A 225 -8.34 18.98 18.57
CA ALA A 225 -9.64 18.57 19.11
C ALA A 225 -9.90 19.09 20.54
N THR A 226 -8.86 19.31 21.35
CA THR A 226 -8.98 19.85 22.71
C THR A 226 -9.07 21.38 22.79
N ALA A 227 -8.74 22.11 21.72
CA ALA A 227 -8.57 23.56 21.75
C ALA A 227 -9.81 24.38 21.32
N THR A 228 -10.92 23.74 20.95
CA THR A 228 -12.08 24.36 20.26
C THR A 228 -13.10 25.07 21.17
N ALA A 229 -12.66 25.74 22.25
CA ALA A 229 -13.57 26.41 23.19
C ALA A 229 -13.94 27.88 22.84
N THR A 230 -13.43 28.49 21.75
CA THR A 230 -13.77 29.90 21.42
C THR A 230 -13.97 30.17 19.92
N ALA A 231 -14.89 31.09 19.58
CA ALA A 231 -15.28 31.40 18.20
C ALA A 231 -14.18 32.09 17.36
N ALA A 232 -13.29 32.88 17.98
CA ALA A 232 -12.14 33.48 17.30
C ALA A 232 -11.08 32.43 16.95
N ALA A 233 -10.91 31.41 17.82
CA ALA A 233 -10.08 30.25 17.50
C ALA A 233 -10.67 29.42 16.35
N ALA A 234 -12.00 29.36 16.20
CA ALA A 234 -12.66 28.64 15.11
C ALA A 234 -12.39 29.26 13.73
N ALA A 235 -12.37 30.59 13.60
CA ALA A 235 -12.07 31.26 12.33
C ALA A 235 -10.59 31.13 11.92
N ALA A 236 -9.66 31.27 12.89
CA ALA A 236 -8.25 31.01 12.65
C ALA A 236 -7.98 29.52 12.34
N ALA A 237 -8.70 28.61 13.01
CA ALA A 237 -8.66 27.18 12.71
C ALA A 237 -9.13 26.91 11.28
N ALA A 238 -10.20 27.55 10.79
CA ALA A 238 -10.71 27.31 9.44
C ALA A 238 -9.69 27.63 8.32
N ALA A 239 -8.90 28.71 8.47
CA ALA A 239 -7.83 29.03 7.51
C ALA A 239 -6.64 28.06 7.60
N ASP A 240 -6.32 27.57 8.80
CA ASP A 240 -5.27 26.56 9.02
C ASP A 240 -5.70 25.17 8.53
N HIS A 241 -7.01 24.86 8.55
CA HIS A 241 -7.56 23.59 8.06
C HIS A 241 -7.32 23.39 6.57
N SER A 242 -7.47 24.43 5.74
CA SER A 242 -7.23 24.30 4.29
C SER A 242 -5.78 23.90 3.96
N SER A 243 -4.78 24.49 4.62
CA SER A 243 -3.38 24.10 4.39
C SER A 243 -3.08 22.70 4.90
N ARG A 244 -3.73 22.30 5.99
CA ARG A 244 -3.55 20.99 6.60
C ARG A 244 -4.16 19.88 5.74
N ASP A 245 -5.36 20.11 5.21
CA ASP A 245 -6.05 19.17 4.33
C ASP A 245 -5.25 18.94 3.04
N ASP A 246 -4.66 20.01 2.48
CA ASP A 246 -3.73 19.89 1.35
C ASP A 246 -2.50 19.05 1.69
N VAL A 247 -1.92 19.23 2.88
CA VAL A 247 -0.77 18.44 3.35
C VAL A 247 -1.15 16.97 3.47
N TRP A 248 -2.31 16.68 4.08
CA TRP A 248 -2.83 15.32 4.22
C TRP A 248 -3.12 14.67 2.87
N LEU A 249 -3.72 15.41 1.93
CA LEU A 249 -4.00 14.94 0.58
C LEU A 249 -2.71 14.61 -0.19
N LYS A 250 -1.65 15.42 -0.04
CA LYS A 250 -0.34 15.13 -0.64
C LYS A 250 0.36 13.97 0.05
N TYR A 251 0.23 13.88 1.37
CA TYR A 251 0.75 12.76 2.15
C TYR A 251 0.07 11.45 1.74
N SER A 252 -1.27 11.39 1.63
CA SER A 252 -2.00 10.17 1.28
C SER A 252 -1.70 9.67 -0.14
N LYS A 253 -1.36 10.57 -1.08
CA LYS A 253 -0.84 10.19 -2.41
C LYS A 253 0.46 9.38 -2.33
N LEU A 254 1.25 9.55 -1.27
CA LEU A 254 2.63 9.05 -1.20
C LEU A 254 2.74 7.56 -0.83
N PRO A 255 2.03 7.02 0.18
CA PRO A 255 1.90 5.58 0.38
C PRO A 255 1.38 4.83 -0.86
N LEU A 256 0.43 5.42 -1.60
CA LEU A 256 -0.11 4.82 -2.82
C LEU A 256 0.97 4.70 -3.91
N ALA A 257 1.71 5.77 -4.17
CA ALA A 257 2.82 5.77 -5.15
C ALA A 257 3.98 4.86 -4.71
N CYS A 258 4.30 4.84 -3.42
CA CYS A 258 5.30 3.91 -2.87
C CYS A 258 4.85 2.44 -2.98
N GLY A 259 3.56 2.17 -2.84
CA GLY A 259 2.98 0.85 -3.04
C GLY A 259 3.20 0.32 -4.45
N ASP A 260 3.07 1.18 -5.47
CA ASP A 260 3.40 0.82 -6.86
C ASP A 260 4.87 0.44 -7.03
N PHE A 261 5.78 1.24 -6.47
CA PHE A 261 7.20 0.93 -6.47
C PHE A 261 7.50 -0.43 -5.81
N VAL A 262 6.89 -0.70 -4.65
CA VAL A 262 7.06 -1.97 -3.91
C VAL A 262 6.50 -3.15 -4.71
N TYR A 263 5.36 -2.99 -5.37
CA TYR A 263 4.81 -4.01 -6.26
C TYR A 263 5.78 -4.34 -7.41
N GLN A 264 6.35 -3.33 -8.06
CA GLN A 264 7.26 -3.54 -9.19
C GLN A 264 8.56 -4.21 -8.75
N LEU A 265 9.11 -3.79 -7.61
CA LEU A 265 10.26 -4.45 -7.00
C LEU A 265 9.95 -5.93 -6.70
N SER A 266 8.79 -6.21 -6.10
CA SER A 266 8.32 -7.56 -5.81
C SER A 266 8.17 -8.40 -7.06
N TYR A 267 7.61 -7.81 -8.13
CA TYR A 267 7.45 -8.46 -9.43
C TYR A 267 8.81 -8.84 -10.05
N LEU A 268 9.79 -7.92 -10.03
CA LEU A 268 11.14 -8.18 -10.56
C LEU A 268 11.87 -9.29 -9.78
N VAL A 269 11.76 -9.28 -8.45
CA VAL A 269 12.27 -10.33 -7.57
C VAL A 269 11.59 -11.67 -7.88
N ALA A 270 10.25 -11.69 -7.94
CA ALA A 270 9.48 -12.91 -8.19
C ALA A 270 9.78 -13.52 -9.57
N LYS A 271 10.01 -12.69 -10.59
CA LYS A 271 10.38 -13.13 -11.95
C LYS A 271 11.88 -13.41 -12.13
N LYS A 272 12.70 -13.30 -11.08
CA LYS A 272 14.17 -13.45 -11.13
C LYS A 272 14.81 -12.59 -12.24
N ARG A 273 14.28 -11.37 -12.43
CA ARG A 273 14.79 -10.41 -13.42
C ARG A 273 15.91 -9.52 -12.88
N LEU A 274 16.21 -9.64 -11.59
CA LEU A 274 17.31 -8.96 -10.94
C LEU A 274 18.56 -9.84 -10.95
N GLY A 275 19.74 -9.24 -11.17
CA GLY A 275 21.01 -9.93 -10.92
C GLY A 275 21.21 -10.17 -9.42
N ALA A 276 22.07 -11.12 -9.05
CA ALA A 276 22.30 -11.51 -7.65
C ALA A 276 22.69 -10.31 -6.74
N ALA A 277 23.46 -9.35 -7.27
CA ALA A 277 23.84 -8.15 -6.54
C ALA A 277 22.66 -7.20 -6.24
N ALA A 278 21.60 -7.22 -7.05
CA ALA A 278 20.40 -6.41 -6.88
C ALA A 278 19.27 -7.13 -6.15
N GLU A 279 19.20 -8.46 -6.26
CA GLU A 279 18.18 -9.27 -5.61
C GLU A 279 18.31 -9.21 -4.08
N ALA A 280 19.53 -9.35 -3.52
CA ALA A 280 19.75 -9.30 -2.08
C ALA A 280 19.26 -8.00 -1.41
N PRO A 281 19.64 -6.79 -1.87
CA PRO A 281 19.11 -5.55 -1.31
C PRO A 281 17.62 -5.40 -1.56
N ALA A 282 17.10 -5.78 -2.73
CA ALA A 282 15.66 -5.73 -3.03
C ALA A 282 14.84 -6.58 -2.05
N VAL A 283 15.25 -7.83 -1.82
CA VAL A 283 14.63 -8.73 -0.85
C VAL A 283 14.76 -8.17 0.57
N SER A 284 15.91 -7.57 0.91
CA SER A 284 16.09 -6.91 2.20
C SER A 284 15.09 -5.77 2.40
N LEU A 285 14.86 -4.93 1.38
CA LEU A 285 13.90 -3.83 1.44
C LEU A 285 12.46 -4.33 1.55
N LEU A 286 12.07 -5.34 0.76
CA LEU A 286 10.73 -5.94 0.85
C LEU A 286 10.46 -6.55 2.22
N ARG A 287 11.52 -6.98 2.92
CA ARG A 287 11.43 -7.45 4.30
C ARG A 287 11.39 -6.33 5.33
N GLU A 288 11.50 -5.06 4.99
CA GLU A 288 11.44 -4.01 6.01
C GLU A 288 10.00 -3.88 6.56
N PRO A 289 9.78 -3.89 7.89
CA PRO A 289 8.45 -3.71 8.47
C PRO A 289 7.71 -2.46 8.00
N ALA A 290 8.45 -1.37 7.74
CA ALA A 290 7.89 -0.13 7.22
C ALA A 290 7.26 -0.29 5.83
N VAL A 291 7.81 -1.20 5.01
CA VAL A 291 7.29 -1.52 3.68
C VAL A 291 6.00 -2.32 3.79
N ALA A 292 5.95 -3.33 4.66
CA ALA A 292 4.74 -4.10 4.94
C ALA A 292 3.58 -3.19 5.41
N HIS A 293 3.86 -2.29 6.36
CA HIS A 293 2.87 -1.32 6.84
C HIS A 293 2.38 -0.38 5.75
N LEU A 294 3.28 0.13 4.91
CA LEU A 294 2.92 1.03 3.83
C LEU A 294 2.01 0.33 2.81
N VAL A 295 2.32 -0.91 2.44
CA VAL A 295 1.47 -1.68 1.52
C VAL A 295 0.12 -2.00 2.19
N LEU A 296 0.10 -2.35 3.49
CA LEU A 296 -1.14 -2.57 4.22
C LEU A 296 -2.04 -1.31 4.24
N GLN A 297 -1.46 -0.13 4.47
CA GLN A 297 -2.17 1.15 4.38
C GLN A 297 -2.79 1.37 2.99
N SER A 298 -2.02 1.11 1.94
CA SER A 298 -2.49 1.19 0.54
C SER A 298 -3.62 0.20 0.28
N VAL A 299 -3.48 -1.08 0.67
CA VAL A 299 -4.55 -2.09 0.56
C VAL A 299 -5.81 -1.61 1.26
N THR A 300 -5.70 -1.02 2.45
CA THR A 300 -6.86 -0.50 3.20
C THR A 300 -7.58 0.60 2.45
N ALA A 301 -6.84 1.54 1.88
CA ALA A 301 -7.40 2.62 1.07
C ALA A 301 -8.15 2.06 -0.16
N TYR A 302 -7.56 1.12 -0.90
CA TYR A 302 -8.24 0.49 -2.05
C TYR A 302 -9.48 -0.31 -1.62
N THR A 303 -9.41 -1.08 -0.53
CA THR A 303 -10.55 -1.81 0.02
C THR A 303 -11.70 -0.86 0.37
N SER A 304 -11.42 0.29 0.98
CA SER A 304 -12.46 1.28 1.33
C SER A 304 -13.18 1.84 0.09
N VAL A 305 -12.45 2.13 -1.00
CA VAL A 305 -13.06 2.59 -2.26
C VAL A 305 -13.88 1.47 -2.91
N LEU A 306 -13.36 0.24 -2.96
CA LEU A 306 -14.10 -0.91 -3.48
C LEU A 306 -15.38 -1.18 -2.67
N HIS A 307 -15.32 -1.01 -1.35
CA HIS A 307 -16.48 -1.15 -0.48
C HIS A 307 -17.54 -0.08 -0.74
N GLN A 308 -17.13 1.18 -0.87
CA GLN A 308 -18.03 2.28 -1.21
C GLN A 308 -18.72 2.00 -2.56
N GLN A 309 -17.94 1.65 -3.58
CA GLN A 309 -18.48 1.28 -4.91
C GLN A 309 -19.41 0.07 -4.84
N HIS A 310 -19.09 -0.94 -4.01
CA HIS A 310 -19.95 -2.09 -3.80
C HIS A 310 -21.30 -1.67 -3.20
N THR A 311 -21.27 -0.82 -2.18
CA THR A 311 -22.45 -0.33 -1.46
C THR A 311 -23.35 0.53 -2.36
N GLU A 312 -22.77 1.46 -3.12
CA GLU A 312 -23.49 2.28 -4.10
C GLU A 312 -24.20 1.40 -5.14
N MET A 313 -23.52 0.37 -5.66
CA MET A 313 -24.14 -0.57 -6.59
C MET A 313 -25.26 -1.40 -5.95
N GLN A 314 -25.09 -1.81 -4.69
CA GLN A 314 -26.12 -2.55 -3.96
C GLN A 314 -27.37 -1.69 -3.73
N GLN A 315 -27.19 -0.40 -3.41
CA GLN A 315 -28.28 0.56 -3.27
C GLN A 315 -29.01 0.83 -4.59
N GLN A 316 -28.27 0.92 -5.72
CA GLN A 316 -28.87 1.09 -7.04
C GLN A 316 -29.72 -0.13 -7.46
N GLN A 317 -29.32 -1.35 -7.09
CA GLN A 317 -30.08 -2.57 -7.38
C GLN A 317 -31.35 -2.72 -6.51
N GLN A 318 -31.42 -2.04 -5.37
CA GLN A 318 -32.59 -2.07 -4.48
C GLN A 318 -33.70 -1.09 -4.89
N GLN A 319 -33.54 -0.34 -5.98
CA GLN A 319 -34.60 0.59 -6.42
C GLN A 319 -35.85 -0.16 -6.89
N PRO A 320 -37.09 0.27 -6.52
CA PRO A 320 -38.33 -0.51 -6.63
C PRO A 320 -38.80 -0.90 -8.04
N GLY A 321 -38.06 -0.55 -9.09
CA GLY A 321 -38.44 -0.77 -10.48
C GLY A 321 -37.81 -2.00 -11.15
N GLN A 322 -36.83 -2.67 -10.54
CA GLN A 322 -36.17 -3.83 -11.14
C GLN A 322 -36.88 -5.14 -10.78
N SER A 323 -37.12 -5.99 -11.79
CA SER A 323 -37.95 -7.19 -11.68
C SER A 323 -37.52 -8.11 -10.54
N SER A 324 -38.49 -8.71 -9.85
CA SER A 324 -38.32 -9.68 -8.75
C SER A 324 -37.39 -10.87 -9.07
N LYS A 325 -37.14 -11.17 -10.35
CA LYS A 325 -36.18 -12.21 -10.79
C LYS A 325 -34.71 -11.83 -10.59
N GLN A 326 -34.38 -10.54 -10.49
CA GLN A 326 -33.02 -10.11 -10.12
C GLN A 326 -32.81 -10.10 -8.61
N GLN A 327 -33.88 -9.94 -7.83
CA GLN A 327 -33.82 -9.83 -6.36
C GLN A 327 -33.43 -11.16 -5.68
N LEU A 328 -33.91 -12.30 -6.20
CA LEU A 328 -33.51 -13.65 -5.74
C LEU A 328 -32.05 -14.03 -6.05
N ARG A 329 -31.29 -13.17 -6.73
CA ARG A 329 -29.87 -13.40 -7.09
C ARG A 329 -28.90 -12.48 -6.37
N ALA A 330 -29.41 -11.60 -5.50
CA ALA A 330 -28.69 -10.62 -4.72
C ALA A 330 -28.50 -11.03 -3.24
N ASP A 331 -28.65 -12.32 -2.90
CA ASP A 331 -28.34 -12.89 -1.57
C ASP A 331 -26.82 -12.88 -1.25
N LEU A 332 -26.07 -11.93 -1.82
CA LEU A 332 -24.77 -11.56 -1.29
C LEU A 332 -25.03 -10.88 0.05
N LEU A 333 -24.67 -11.58 1.13
CA LEU A 333 -24.74 -11.00 2.47
C LEU A 333 -24.04 -9.63 2.48
N PRO A 334 -24.52 -8.69 3.30
CA PRO A 334 -23.81 -7.44 3.52
C PRO A 334 -22.35 -7.73 3.87
N ILE A 335 -21.44 -7.23 3.04
CA ILE A 335 -20.00 -7.35 3.29
C ILE A 335 -19.68 -6.39 4.44
N PRO A 336 -19.10 -6.83 5.56
CA PRO A 336 -18.74 -5.92 6.63
C PRO A 336 -17.63 -4.95 6.22
N ALA A 337 -17.73 -3.68 6.65
CA ALA A 337 -16.73 -2.65 6.43
C ALA A 337 -15.57 -2.77 7.44
N PHE A 338 -14.79 -3.86 7.37
CA PHE A 338 -13.68 -4.11 8.30
C PHE A 338 -12.59 -3.03 8.25
N HIS A 339 -12.44 -2.31 7.15
CA HIS A 339 -11.58 -1.12 7.06
C HIS A 339 -11.97 0.00 8.04
N GLN A 340 -13.22 0.04 8.52
CA GLN A 340 -13.70 1.00 9.54
C GLN A 340 -13.61 0.44 10.97
N HIS A 341 -13.16 -0.81 11.13
CA HIS A 341 -13.05 -1.42 12.45
C HIS A 341 -12.00 -0.68 13.30
N PRO A 342 -12.24 -0.42 14.60
CA PRO A 342 -11.30 0.33 15.46
C PRO A 342 -9.86 -0.19 15.41
N ASP A 343 -9.67 -1.51 15.51
CA ASP A 343 -8.34 -2.14 15.42
C ASP A 343 -7.64 -1.83 14.09
N MET A 344 -8.37 -1.76 12.98
CA MET A 344 -7.80 -1.43 11.68
C MET A 344 -7.44 0.05 11.59
N LEU A 345 -8.31 0.93 12.11
CA LEU A 345 -8.03 2.36 12.19
C LEU A 345 -6.78 2.65 13.05
N GLN A 346 -6.50 1.86 14.08
CA GLN A 346 -5.27 1.98 14.87
C GLN A 346 -3.99 1.65 14.10
N LEU A 347 -4.08 0.83 13.05
CA LEU A 347 -2.94 0.51 12.17
C LEU A 347 -2.68 1.59 11.12
N LEU A 348 -3.61 2.53 10.96
CA LEU A 348 -3.51 3.61 9.98
C LEU A 348 -3.00 4.90 10.63
N PRO A 349 -2.25 5.73 9.90
CA PRO A 349 -1.88 7.06 10.37
C PRO A 349 -3.15 7.87 10.64
N ASP A 350 -3.39 8.31 11.88
CA ASP A 350 -4.57 9.14 12.20
C ASP A 350 -5.94 8.46 11.89
N GLY A 351 -5.96 7.13 11.76
CA GLY A 351 -7.17 6.34 11.57
C GLY A 351 -8.05 6.78 10.40
N GLN A 352 -9.27 7.22 10.72
CA GLN A 352 -10.29 7.55 9.73
C GLN A 352 -9.91 8.75 8.85
N ALA A 353 -9.14 9.70 9.38
CA ALA A 353 -8.73 10.90 8.63
C ALA A 353 -7.87 10.52 7.41
N PHE A 354 -6.92 9.60 7.60
CA PHE A 354 -6.11 9.07 6.50
C PHE A 354 -6.96 8.31 5.47
N LEU A 355 -7.94 7.51 5.91
CA LEU A 355 -8.83 6.82 4.97
C LEU A 355 -9.62 7.80 4.13
N ASN A 356 -10.24 8.81 4.76
CA ASN A 356 -11.02 9.82 4.04
C ASN A 356 -10.15 10.57 3.02
N ALA A 357 -8.95 11.01 3.43
CA ALA A 357 -8.01 11.68 2.54
C ALA A 357 -7.53 10.76 1.40
N SER A 358 -7.31 9.48 1.67
CA SER A 358 -6.88 8.50 0.66
C SER A 358 -8.00 8.18 -0.33
N VAL A 359 -9.24 8.04 0.13
CA VAL A 359 -10.42 7.86 -0.74
C VAL A 359 -10.56 9.06 -1.68
N LEU A 360 -10.46 10.28 -1.17
CA LEU A 360 -10.51 11.50 -2.01
C LEU A 360 -9.41 11.50 -3.08
N VAL A 361 -8.19 11.12 -2.71
CA VAL A 361 -7.08 10.98 -3.66
C VAL A 361 -7.37 9.93 -4.74
N LEU A 362 -7.89 8.77 -4.36
CA LEU A 362 -8.17 7.69 -5.29
C LEU A 362 -9.32 8.07 -6.23
N VAL A 363 -10.36 8.69 -5.70
CA VAL A 363 -11.47 9.25 -6.49
C VAL A 363 -10.92 10.29 -7.48
N ASP A 364 -10.15 11.28 -7.04
CA ASP A 364 -9.50 12.28 -7.91
C ASP A 364 -8.64 11.64 -9.02
N THR A 365 -7.86 10.61 -8.66
CA THR A 365 -6.93 9.93 -9.58
C THR A 365 -7.67 9.08 -10.63
N PHE A 366 -8.82 8.49 -10.28
CA PHE A 366 -9.52 7.54 -11.15
C PHE A 366 -10.84 8.05 -11.75
N CYS A 367 -11.38 9.19 -11.31
CA CYS A 367 -12.70 9.71 -11.74
C CYS A 367 -12.70 10.47 -13.08
N SER A 368 -11.61 10.45 -13.86
CA SER A 368 -11.64 11.01 -15.22
C SER A 368 -12.56 10.24 -16.20
N GLY A 369 -13.21 9.15 -15.78
CA GLY A 369 -14.32 8.52 -16.51
C GLY A 369 -15.05 7.44 -15.69
N ALA A 370 -16.37 7.59 -15.49
CA ALA A 370 -17.18 6.82 -14.54
C ALA A 370 -17.14 5.28 -14.71
N ALA A 371 -17.01 4.77 -15.94
CA ALA A 371 -16.93 3.32 -16.18
C ALA A 371 -15.52 2.73 -15.99
N GLY A 372 -14.47 3.55 -16.13
CA GLY A 372 -13.07 3.09 -16.03
C GLY A 372 -12.52 3.10 -14.59
N THR A 373 -13.16 3.87 -13.70
CA THR A 373 -12.68 4.08 -12.32
C THR A 373 -12.59 2.78 -11.53
N ARG A 374 -13.64 1.95 -11.55
CA ARG A 374 -13.69 0.70 -10.78
C ARG A 374 -12.61 -0.29 -11.22
N HIS A 375 -12.47 -0.49 -12.52
CA HIS A 375 -11.52 -1.45 -13.09
C HIS A 375 -10.08 -1.08 -12.72
N ALA A 376 -9.75 0.21 -12.80
CA ALA A 376 -8.45 0.73 -12.38
C ALA A 376 -8.20 0.52 -10.88
N VAL A 377 -9.22 0.77 -10.02
CA VAL A 377 -9.14 0.53 -8.58
C VAL A 377 -8.95 -0.96 -8.26
N VAL A 378 -9.69 -1.86 -8.92
CA VAL A 378 -9.55 -3.32 -8.76
C VAL A 378 -8.16 -3.80 -9.16
N GLY A 379 -7.69 -3.40 -10.35
CA GLY A 379 -6.36 -3.75 -10.83
C GLY A 379 -5.25 -3.24 -9.91
N GLN A 380 -5.44 -2.06 -9.32
CA GLN A 380 -4.49 -1.49 -8.40
C GLN A 380 -4.52 -2.16 -7.01
N ALA A 381 -5.70 -2.48 -6.48
CA ALA A 381 -5.86 -3.30 -5.29
C ALA A 381 -5.16 -4.67 -5.45
N GLN A 382 -5.26 -5.27 -6.64
CA GLN A 382 -4.62 -6.53 -6.99
C GLN A 382 -3.10 -6.44 -6.93
N LYS A 383 -2.51 -5.36 -7.46
CA LYS A 383 -1.05 -5.12 -7.34
C LYS A 383 -0.62 -4.98 -5.88
N GLN A 384 -1.35 -4.21 -5.08
CA GLN A 384 -1.00 -4.02 -3.66
C GLN A 384 -1.13 -5.33 -2.86
N ALA A 385 -2.17 -6.12 -3.11
CA ALA A 385 -2.31 -7.45 -2.52
C ALA A 385 -1.15 -8.38 -2.92
N ALA A 386 -0.74 -8.39 -4.20
CA ALA A 386 0.37 -9.22 -4.68
C ALA A 386 1.74 -8.78 -4.10
N ALA A 387 1.92 -7.47 -3.91
CA ALA A 387 3.08 -6.93 -3.21
C ALA A 387 3.12 -7.42 -1.76
N LEU A 388 1.99 -7.36 -1.06
CA LEU A 388 1.88 -7.85 0.32
C LEU A 388 2.14 -9.35 0.41
N GLU A 389 1.63 -10.13 -0.56
CA GLU A 389 1.86 -11.57 -0.70
C GLU A 389 3.36 -11.89 -0.79
N SER A 390 4.08 -11.13 -1.62
CA SER A 390 5.52 -11.29 -1.84
C SER A 390 6.34 -10.91 -0.60
N ILE A 391 5.90 -9.89 0.13
CA ILE A 391 6.50 -9.52 1.42
C ILE A 391 6.33 -10.67 2.41
N MET A 392 5.14 -11.25 2.52
CA MET A 392 4.87 -12.38 3.42
C MET A 392 5.73 -13.60 3.11
N ASP A 393 5.88 -13.96 1.83
CA ASP A 393 6.80 -15.03 1.42
C ASP A 393 8.23 -14.77 1.91
N GLY A 394 8.69 -13.54 1.71
CA GLY A 394 10.03 -13.12 2.15
C GLY A 394 10.21 -13.28 3.66
N CYS A 395 9.16 -13.07 4.44
CA CYS A 395 9.16 -13.22 5.90
C CYS A 395 9.15 -14.70 6.31
N MET A 396 8.30 -15.52 5.69
CA MET A 396 8.14 -16.94 6.03
C MET A 396 9.37 -17.79 5.67
N GLN A 397 10.19 -17.33 4.72
CA GLN A 397 11.47 -17.98 4.39
C GLN A 397 12.54 -17.80 5.48
N ARG A 398 12.34 -16.90 6.45
CA ARG A 398 13.16 -16.86 7.65
C ARG A 398 12.51 -17.75 8.68
N ASP A 399 13.25 -18.70 9.23
CA ASP A 399 12.85 -19.50 10.40
C ASP A 399 12.64 -18.66 11.68
N SER A 400 12.61 -17.33 11.57
CA SER A 400 12.47 -16.36 12.66
C SER A 400 11.33 -15.38 12.35
N LEU A 401 10.11 -15.91 12.22
CA LEU A 401 8.88 -15.12 12.22
C LEU A 401 8.57 -14.49 13.59
N ALA A 402 9.31 -14.90 14.64
CA ALA A 402 9.19 -14.38 16.00
C ALA A 402 9.66 -12.93 16.18
N ALA A 403 10.10 -12.24 15.12
CA ALA A 403 10.49 -10.83 15.21
C ALA A 403 9.25 -9.93 15.18
N ASP A 404 9.03 -9.17 16.27
CA ASP A 404 7.90 -8.25 16.54
C ASP A 404 7.52 -7.29 15.39
N GLY A 405 8.41 -7.07 14.42
CA GLY A 405 8.22 -6.11 13.33
C GLY A 405 7.01 -6.38 12.42
N TYR A 406 6.58 -7.62 12.23
CA TYR A 406 5.44 -7.95 11.35
C TYR A 406 4.12 -8.19 12.09
N ALA A 407 4.06 -7.95 13.40
CA ALA A 407 2.85 -8.14 14.18
C ALA A 407 1.60 -7.46 13.54
N PRO A 408 1.71 -6.26 12.93
CA PRO A 408 0.56 -5.62 12.30
C PRO A 408 0.03 -6.35 11.06
N LEU A 409 0.90 -7.01 10.30
CA LEU A 409 0.50 -7.82 9.13
C LEU A 409 -0.15 -9.14 9.54
N LEU A 410 0.22 -9.67 10.71
CA LEU A 410 -0.35 -10.89 11.28
C LEU A 410 -1.50 -10.62 12.26
N SER A 411 -1.93 -9.36 12.39
CA SER A 411 -2.97 -8.95 13.32
C SER A 411 -4.38 -9.40 12.90
N ALA A 412 -5.30 -9.46 13.87
CA ALA A 412 -6.71 -9.69 13.62
C ALA A 412 -7.29 -8.68 12.62
N ALA A 413 -6.89 -7.42 12.72
CA ALA A 413 -7.34 -6.34 11.86
C ALA A 413 -6.92 -6.56 10.40
N ALA A 414 -5.66 -6.92 10.16
CA ALA A 414 -5.18 -7.24 8.82
C ALA A 414 -5.92 -8.46 8.23
N ALA A 415 -6.17 -9.50 9.04
CA ALA A 415 -6.94 -10.66 8.59
C ALA A 415 -8.38 -10.28 8.18
N ARG A 416 -9.07 -9.49 9.01
CA ARG A 416 -10.41 -8.97 8.68
C ARG A 416 -10.41 -8.10 7.42
N LEU A 417 -9.39 -7.27 7.22
CA LEU A 417 -9.26 -6.47 6.00
C LEU A 417 -9.11 -7.34 4.75
N LEU A 418 -8.35 -8.43 4.82
CA LEU A 418 -8.19 -9.36 3.69
C LEU A 418 -9.48 -10.14 3.40
N LEU A 419 -10.24 -10.50 4.44
CA LEU A 419 -11.59 -11.06 4.29
C LEU A 419 -12.50 -10.10 3.52
N GLU A 420 -12.51 -8.83 3.89
CA GLU A 420 -13.28 -7.79 3.19
C GLU A 420 -12.88 -7.70 1.72
N LEU A 421 -11.58 -7.59 1.44
CA LEU A 421 -11.05 -7.48 0.08
C LEU A 421 -11.46 -8.69 -0.79
N GLN A 422 -11.37 -9.90 -0.24
CA GLN A 422 -11.73 -11.13 -0.93
C GLN A 422 -13.23 -11.23 -1.22
N LEU A 423 -14.08 -10.85 -0.24
CA LEU A 423 -15.53 -10.80 -0.43
C LEU A 423 -15.94 -9.75 -1.47
N LEU A 424 -15.30 -8.58 -1.46
CA LEU A 424 -15.52 -7.53 -2.47
C LEU A 424 -15.12 -8.01 -3.87
N ALA A 425 -13.97 -8.67 -4.00
CA ALA A 425 -13.51 -9.24 -5.27
C ALA A 425 -14.46 -10.33 -5.78
N ALA A 426 -14.92 -11.22 -4.89
CA ALA A 426 -15.89 -12.26 -5.24
C ALA A 426 -17.24 -11.67 -5.70
N GLY A 427 -17.77 -10.69 -4.97
CA GLY A 427 -18.99 -9.98 -5.35
C GLY A 427 -18.86 -9.21 -6.66
N ASP A 428 -17.66 -8.73 -7.00
CA ASP A 428 -17.38 -8.11 -8.30
C ASP A 428 -17.42 -9.13 -9.44
N VAL A 429 -16.68 -10.24 -9.32
CA VAL A 429 -16.67 -11.34 -10.31
C VAL A 429 -18.09 -11.87 -10.55
N GLN A 430 -18.85 -12.12 -9.48
CA GLN A 430 -20.21 -12.61 -9.58
C GLN A 430 -21.11 -11.64 -10.37
N ARG A 431 -21.01 -10.33 -10.09
CA ARG A 431 -21.81 -9.32 -10.79
C ARG A 431 -21.43 -9.19 -12.26
N GLN A 432 -20.14 -9.15 -12.59
CA GLN A 432 -19.68 -9.09 -13.98
C GLN A 432 -20.21 -10.28 -14.79
N ARG A 433 -20.19 -11.50 -14.22
CA ARG A 433 -20.73 -12.71 -14.86
C ARG A 433 -22.24 -12.65 -15.04
N GLN A 434 -22.97 -12.19 -14.03
CA GLN A 434 -24.43 -12.03 -14.12
C GLN A 434 -24.83 -11.03 -15.20
N GLN A 435 -24.04 -9.98 -15.39
CA GLN A 435 -24.28 -8.96 -16.42
C GLN A 435 -24.00 -9.46 -17.84
N ARG A 436 -23.49 -10.69 -18.04
CA ARG A 436 -23.18 -11.30 -19.36
C ARG A 436 -22.41 -10.37 -20.31
N MET A 437 -21.71 -9.37 -19.78
CA MET A 437 -20.83 -8.58 -20.61
C MET A 437 -19.59 -9.42 -20.83
N ALA A 438 -19.32 -9.79 -22.09
CA ALA A 438 -18.02 -10.30 -22.55
C ALA A 438 -16.97 -9.17 -22.49
N ALA A 439 -16.86 -8.54 -21.33
CA ALA A 439 -15.92 -7.47 -21.08
C ALA A 439 -14.56 -8.10 -20.77
N PRO A 440 -13.46 -7.57 -21.31
CA PRO A 440 -12.09 -8.00 -20.97
C PRO A 440 -11.74 -7.78 -19.48
N ASP A 441 -12.64 -7.18 -18.70
CA ASP A 441 -12.40 -6.75 -17.33
C ASP A 441 -12.60 -7.84 -16.26
N VAL A 442 -13.25 -8.96 -16.59
CA VAL A 442 -13.44 -10.08 -15.63
C VAL A 442 -12.11 -10.60 -15.06
N ASP A 443 -11.03 -10.44 -15.85
CA ASP A 443 -9.70 -10.87 -15.47
C ASP A 443 -9.11 -10.11 -14.26
N ALA A 444 -9.37 -8.81 -14.11
CA ALA A 444 -8.80 -8.02 -13.01
C ALA A 444 -9.40 -8.41 -11.64
N SER A 445 -10.73 -8.50 -11.58
CA SER A 445 -11.47 -8.88 -10.37
C SER A 445 -11.19 -10.33 -9.99
N MET A 446 -11.04 -11.19 -10.99
CA MET A 446 -10.64 -12.57 -10.77
C MET A 446 -9.21 -12.69 -10.25
N ARG A 447 -8.25 -11.95 -10.83
CA ARG A 447 -6.88 -11.89 -10.32
C ARG A 447 -6.83 -11.36 -8.89
N LEU A 448 -7.66 -10.36 -8.55
CA LEU A 448 -7.78 -9.86 -7.18
C LEU A 448 -8.30 -10.96 -6.23
N LEU A 449 -9.34 -11.71 -6.64
CA LEU A 449 -9.89 -12.82 -5.85
C LEU A 449 -8.85 -13.91 -5.59
N LEU A 450 -8.09 -14.31 -6.61
CA LEU A 450 -7.01 -15.29 -6.48
C LEU A 450 -5.89 -14.79 -5.57
N THR A 451 -5.44 -13.55 -5.79
CA THR A 451 -4.32 -12.94 -5.04
C THR A 451 -4.70 -12.79 -3.56
N SER A 452 -5.91 -12.29 -3.26
CA SER A 452 -6.40 -12.16 -1.88
C SER A 452 -6.55 -13.51 -1.19
N THR A 453 -7.01 -14.55 -1.91
CA THR A 453 -7.09 -15.93 -1.38
C THR A 453 -5.71 -16.48 -1.03
N SER A 454 -4.72 -16.30 -1.91
CA SER A 454 -3.33 -16.71 -1.66
C SER A 454 -2.75 -15.97 -0.45
N LEU A 455 -2.93 -14.66 -0.42
CA LEU A 455 -2.45 -13.79 0.66
C LEU A 455 -3.08 -14.19 2.01
N GLN A 456 -4.38 -14.46 2.05
CA GLN A 456 -5.06 -14.97 3.24
C GLN A 456 -4.46 -16.31 3.69
N HIS A 457 -4.22 -17.24 2.75
CA HIS A 457 -3.60 -18.52 3.08
C HIS A 457 -2.19 -18.36 3.69
N ARG A 458 -1.36 -17.50 3.10
CA ARG A 458 -0.03 -17.19 3.63
C ARG A 458 -0.09 -16.56 5.00
N GLN A 459 -1.07 -15.70 5.26
CA GLN A 459 -1.29 -15.13 6.58
C GLN A 459 -1.62 -16.19 7.62
N LEU A 460 -2.57 -17.08 7.33
CA LEU A 460 -2.90 -18.20 8.21
C LEU A 460 -1.69 -19.09 8.50
N LYS A 461 -0.91 -19.40 7.46
CA LYS A 461 0.30 -20.22 7.58
C LYS A 461 1.40 -19.51 8.37
N ALA A 462 1.58 -18.20 8.19
CA ALA A 462 2.56 -17.41 8.93
C ALA A 462 2.20 -17.31 10.41
N VAL A 463 0.92 -17.10 10.75
CA VAL A 463 0.45 -17.09 12.15
C VAL A 463 0.69 -18.45 12.81
N LEU A 464 0.39 -19.54 12.10
CA LEU A 464 0.72 -20.90 12.56
C LEU A 464 2.21 -21.10 12.85
N GLN A 465 3.07 -20.70 11.92
CA GLN A 465 4.52 -20.85 12.05
C GLN A 465 5.09 -19.99 13.19
N ALA A 466 4.46 -18.86 13.48
CA ALA A 466 4.82 -18.00 14.61
C ALA A 466 4.45 -18.63 15.98
N GLY A 467 3.81 -19.80 16.01
CA GLY A 467 3.37 -20.46 17.25
C GLY A 467 2.20 -19.76 17.93
N ALA A 468 1.61 -18.75 17.29
CA ALA A 468 0.40 -18.11 17.74
C ALA A 468 -0.83 -18.96 17.36
N SER A 469 -1.93 -18.83 18.12
CA SER A 469 -3.21 -19.39 17.70
C SER A 469 -3.57 -18.80 16.32
N CYS A 470 -3.73 -19.71 15.37
CA CYS A 470 -3.70 -19.59 13.91
C CYS A 470 -4.63 -18.53 13.29
N LEU A 471 -5.65 -18.15 14.03
CA LEU A 471 -6.39 -16.91 13.90
C LEU A 471 -6.65 -16.40 15.32
N PRO A 472 -6.59 -15.09 15.56
CA PRO A 472 -7.07 -14.53 16.81
C PRO A 472 -8.50 -15.05 17.06
N PRO A 473 -8.80 -15.61 18.24
CA PRO A 473 -10.11 -16.20 18.52
C PRO A 473 -11.26 -15.22 18.26
N GLU A 474 -10.98 -13.92 18.33
CA GLU A 474 -11.89 -12.82 17.98
C GLU A 474 -12.30 -12.86 16.50
N VAL A 475 -11.37 -13.18 15.59
CA VAL A 475 -11.69 -13.31 14.15
C VAL A 475 -12.57 -14.54 13.92
N LEU A 476 -12.26 -15.67 14.56
CA LEU A 476 -13.07 -16.88 14.43
C LEU A 476 -14.48 -16.71 15.02
N GLN A 477 -14.63 -15.97 16.13
CA GLN A 477 -15.92 -15.75 16.77
C GLN A 477 -16.74 -14.64 16.10
N GLN A 478 -16.13 -13.52 15.74
CA GLN A 478 -16.84 -12.34 15.23
C GLN A 478 -16.95 -12.33 13.70
N ALA A 479 -15.96 -12.92 13.02
CA ALA A 479 -15.88 -12.93 11.56
C ALA A 479 -15.84 -14.37 10.99
N GLY A 480 -16.20 -15.38 11.80
CA GLY A 480 -16.15 -16.79 11.41
C GLY A 480 -17.01 -17.09 10.17
N GLN A 481 -18.21 -16.52 10.10
CA GLN A 481 -19.06 -16.62 8.91
C GLN A 481 -18.39 -16.00 7.68
N GLN A 482 -17.84 -14.79 7.80
CA GLN A 482 -17.18 -14.09 6.71
C GLN A 482 -15.93 -14.82 6.24
N LEU A 483 -15.20 -15.46 7.16
CA LEU A 483 -14.09 -16.36 6.84
C LEU A 483 -14.55 -17.56 6.01
N LEU A 484 -15.62 -18.25 6.44
CA LEU A 484 -16.14 -19.39 5.70
C LEU A 484 -16.63 -18.97 4.31
N GLN A 485 -17.26 -17.81 4.21
CA GLN A 485 -17.72 -17.25 2.93
C GLN A 485 -16.57 -16.81 2.03
N SER A 486 -15.54 -16.16 2.58
CA SER A 486 -14.38 -15.77 1.80
C SER A 486 -13.70 -17.01 1.23
N LEU A 487 -13.51 -18.06 2.04
CA LEU A 487 -12.92 -19.34 1.61
C LEU A 487 -13.78 -20.04 0.54
N ALA A 488 -15.11 -20.02 0.69
CA ALA A 488 -16.02 -20.65 -0.27
C ALA A 488 -16.10 -19.89 -1.60
N ALA A 489 -15.95 -18.57 -1.58
CA ALA A 489 -16.20 -17.73 -2.73
C ALA A 489 -15.36 -18.08 -3.99
N PRO A 490 -14.03 -18.27 -3.92
CA PRO A 490 -13.24 -18.73 -5.08
C PRO A 490 -13.70 -20.07 -5.66
N LEU A 491 -14.10 -21.01 -4.80
CA LEU A 491 -14.59 -22.34 -5.21
C LEU A 491 -15.95 -22.23 -5.90
N GLN A 492 -16.85 -21.42 -5.33
CA GLN A 492 -18.15 -21.12 -5.94
C GLN A 492 -17.95 -20.46 -7.30
N GLN A 493 -17.03 -19.50 -7.42
CA GLN A 493 -16.71 -18.92 -8.72
C GLN A 493 -16.19 -19.98 -9.69
N LEU A 494 -15.32 -20.90 -9.28
CA LEU A 494 -14.88 -21.99 -10.16
C LEU A 494 -16.03 -22.87 -10.66
N GLN A 495 -16.96 -23.23 -9.79
CA GLN A 495 -18.11 -24.07 -10.15
C GLN A 495 -19.08 -23.38 -11.12
N LEU A 496 -19.26 -22.08 -10.96
CA LEU A 496 -20.07 -21.26 -11.86
C LEU A 496 -19.36 -20.97 -13.20
N THR A 497 -18.07 -21.28 -13.31
CA THR A 497 -17.31 -21.06 -14.54
C THR A 497 -17.56 -22.19 -15.55
N ALA A 498 -17.76 -21.83 -16.82
CA ALA A 498 -17.81 -22.81 -17.90
C ALA A 498 -16.54 -23.69 -17.90
N ALA A 499 -16.69 -24.95 -18.34
CA ALA A 499 -15.58 -25.91 -18.35
C ALA A 499 -14.37 -25.42 -19.18
N ASP A 500 -14.64 -24.75 -20.30
CA ASP A 500 -13.63 -24.29 -21.26
C ASP A 500 -13.05 -22.90 -20.94
N ASP A 501 -13.46 -22.30 -19.82
CA ASP A 501 -13.00 -20.97 -19.45
C ASP A 501 -11.52 -21.00 -19.03
N PRO A 502 -10.68 -20.08 -19.53
CA PRO A 502 -9.26 -20.03 -19.21
C PRO A 502 -8.98 -19.86 -17.71
N PHE A 503 -9.91 -19.28 -16.95
CA PHE A 503 -9.80 -19.20 -15.50
C PHE A 503 -9.85 -20.58 -14.84
N ARG A 504 -10.80 -21.42 -15.23
CA ARG A 504 -10.94 -22.77 -14.67
C ARG A 504 -9.69 -23.60 -14.97
N ALA A 505 -9.17 -23.49 -16.19
CA ALA A 505 -7.90 -24.12 -16.57
C ALA A 505 -6.72 -23.59 -15.74
N SER A 506 -6.64 -22.27 -15.52
CA SER A 506 -5.58 -21.65 -14.73
C SER A 506 -5.63 -22.07 -13.26
N ALA A 507 -6.83 -22.12 -12.66
CA ALA A 507 -7.01 -22.55 -11.28
C ALA A 507 -6.74 -24.05 -11.09
N ALA A 508 -7.19 -24.89 -12.03
CA ALA A 508 -6.89 -26.32 -12.02
C ALA A 508 -5.38 -26.56 -12.19
N HIS A 509 -4.72 -25.84 -13.09
CA HIS A 509 -3.26 -25.91 -13.25
C HIS A 509 -2.54 -25.43 -11.99
N ALA A 510 -3.02 -24.36 -11.33
CA ALA A 510 -2.44 -23.90 -10.07
C ALA A 510 -2.59 -24.97 -8.97
N ALA A 511 -3.75 -25.63 -8.87
CA ALA A 511 -3.97 -26.71 -7.91
C ALA A 511 -3.12 -27.97 -8.22
N ALA A 512 -2.94 -28.31 -9.50
CA ALA A 512 -2.18 -29.48 -9.93
C ALA A 512 -0.65 -29.28 -9.91
N ALA A 513 -0.17 -28.03 -9.84
CA ALA A 513 1.23 -27.72 -9.67
C ALA A 513 1.67 -28.15 -8.26
N GLY A 514 2.05 -29.42 -8.13
CA GLY A 514 2.54 -29.99 -6.88
C GLY A 514 3.74 -29.23 -6.31
N PRO A 515 4.10 -29.51 -5.04
CA PRO A 515 5.10 -28.75 -4.28
C PRO A 515 6.53 -28.80 -4.86
N SER A 516 6.77 -29.62 -5.89
CA SER A 516 8.08 -29.88 -6.49
C SER A 516 8.49 -28.90 -7.59
N ARG A 517 7.61 -27.99 -8.05
CA ARG A 517 8.02 -26.91 -8.96
C ARG A 517 8.44 -25.66 -8.17
N PRO A 518 9.66 -25.14 -8.37
CA PRO A 518 10.12 -23.89 -7.74
C PRO A 518 9.45 -22.62 -8.31
N ILE A 519 8.33 -22.77 -9.03
CA ILE A 519 7.51 -21.65 -9.46
C ILE A 519 6.53 -21.40 -8.31
N LYS A 520 6.76 -20.29 -7.59
CA LYS A 520 6.09 -19.82 -6.36
C LYS A 520 4.55 -19.66 -6.40
N SER A 521 3.85 -20.24 -7.37
CA SER A 521 2.40 -20.34 -7.36
C SER A 521 2.02 -21.68 -6.74
N ASP A 522 2.15 -21.81 -5.41
CA ASP A 522 1.64 -22.97 -4.70
C ASP A 522 0.14 -23.10 -4.97
N GLY A 523 -0.40 -24.32 -5.02
CA GLY A 523 -1.82 -24.58 -5.30
C GLY A 523 -2.78 -24.11 -4.21
N PHE A 524 -2.91 -22.79 -4.01
CA PHE A 524 -3.64 -22.16 -2.90
C PHE A 524 -5.12 -22.55 -2.84
N MET A 525 -5.74 -22.86 -3.98
CA MET A 525 -7.14 -23.32 -4.06
C MET A 525 -7.34 -24.70 -3.42
N GLY A 526 -6.45 -25.66 -3.69
CA GLY A 526 -6.48 -26.99 -3.07
C GLY A 526 -6.17 -26.92 -1.56
N GLN A 527 -5.35 -25.95 -1.16
CA GLN A 527 -4.95 -25.75 0.22
C GLN A 527 -5.97 -25.00 1.09
N GLN A 528 -7.17 -24.67 0.59
CA GLN A 528 -8.17 -23.94 1.39
C GLN A 528 -8.67 -24.74 2.61
N LEU A 529 -8.88 -26.06 2.47
CA LEU A 529 -9.20 -26.89 3.63
C LEU A 529 -8.02 -27.04 4.59
N LEU A 530 -6.80 -27.10 4.06
CA LEU A 530 -5.60 -27.06 4.89
C LEU A 530 -5.49 -25.71 5.61
N ALA A 531 -5.90 -24.60 4.99
CA ALA A 531 -5.96 -23.27 5.60
C ALA A 531 -7.01 -23.21 6.71
N LEU A 532 -8.19 -23.81 6.50
CA LEU A 532 -9.24 -23.90 7.50
C LEU A 532 -8.81 -24.75 8.70
N ARG A 533 -8.19 -25.90 8.43
CA ARG A 533 -7.60 -26.77 9.46
C ARG A 533 -6.47 -26.05 10.20
N ALA A 534 -5.61 -25.38 9.44
CA ALA A 534 -4.55 -24.53 9.96
C ALA A 534 -5.12 -23.47 10.89
N ALA A 535 -6.19 -22.77 10.51
CA ALA A 535 -6.84 -21.72 11.29
C ALA A 535 -7.41 -22.20 12.64
N ALA A 536 -7.51 -23.51 12.87
CA ALA A 536 -8.06 -24.10 14.07
C ALA A 536 -7.01 -24.92 14.85
N PRO A 537 -6.29 -24.31 15.81
CA PRO A 537 -5.29 -25.04 16.58
C PRO A 537 -5.94 -26.15 17.42
N GLY A 538 -5.22 -27.26 17.59
CA GLY A 538 -5.65 -28.43 18.40
C GLY A 538 -5.69 -29.78 17.67
N LEU A 539 -5.37 -29.84 16.38
CA LEU A 539 -5.43 -31.07 15.57
C LEU A 539 -4.04 -31.69 15.33
N THR A 540 -3.48 -32.34 16.35
CA THR A 540 -2.38 -33.29 16.12
C THR A 540 -2.94 -34.57 15.52
N GLY A 541 -2.46 -34.93 14.32
CA GLY A 541 -2.93 -36.08 13.53
C GLY A 541 -3.10 -37.43 14.24
N PRO A 542 -2.39 -37.78 15.34
CA PRO A 542 -2.61 -39.04 16.03
C PRO A 542 -3.94 -39.15 16.81
N GLY A 543 -4.66 -38.06 17.05
CA GLY A 543 -5.88 -38.05 17.89
C GLY A 543 -7.18 -38.46 17.21
N LEU A 544 -7.21 -38.60 15.88
CA LEU A 544 -8.44 -38.84 15.09
C LEU A 544 -9.00 -40.27 15.17
N VAL A 545 -8.31 -41.19 15.85
CA VAL A 545 -8.74 -42.60 16.00
C VAL A 545 -9.35 -42.89 17.40
N LEU A 546 -9.40 -41.88 18.29
CA LEU A 546 -10.02 -42.03 19.61
C LEU A 546 -11.53 -41.75 19.55
N PRO A 547 -12.33 -42.41 20.42
CA PRO A 547 -13.80 -42.27 20.43
C PRO A 547 -14.22 -40.81 20.64
N ALA A 548 -15.35 -40.43 20.03
CA ALA A 548 -15.85 -39.06 19.88
C ALA A 548 -16.07 -38.26 21.20
N SER A 549 -15.78 -38.86 22.34
CA SER A 549 -15.89 -38.28 23.68
C SER A 549 -14.90 -37.15 23.95
N ASP A 550 -13.76 -37.07 23.24
CA ASP A 550 -12.72 -36.03 23.47
C ASP A 550 -12.67 -34.93 22.39
N LEU A 551 -13.61 -34.94 21.43
CA LEU A 551 -13.67 -33.97 20.33
C LEU A 551 -14.17 -32.56 20.74
N GLU A 552 -14.59 -32.36 22.00
CA GLU A 552 -15.33 -31.16 22.44
C GLU A 552 -14.53 -29.85 22.49
N ALA A 553 -13.22 -29.85 22.19
CA ALA A 553 -12.37 -28.67 22.38
C ALA A 553 -11.72 -28.07 21.12
N THR A 554 -11.91 -28.62 19.91
CA THR A 554 -11.22 -28.06 18.74
C THR A 554 -11.89 -26.78 18.24
N SER A 555 -11.06 -25.81 17.85
CA SER A 555 -11.51 -24.50 17.34
C SER A 555 -12.35 -24.64 16.07
N LEU A 556 -12.06 -25.64 15.25
CA LEU A 556 -12.78 -25.95 14.01
C LEU A 556 -14.20 -26.44 14.29
N PHE A 557 -14.36 -27.27 15.32
CA PHE A 557 -15.68 -27.73 15.76
C PHE A 557 -16.52 -26.56 16.31
N ARG A 558 -15.91 -25.63 17.07
CA ARG A 558 -16.61 -24.41 17.53
C ARG A 558 -17.06 -23.55 16.36
N LEU A 559 -16.22 -23.38 15.34
CA LEU A 559 -16.57 -22.64 14.12
C LEU A 559 -17.71 -23.32 13.35
N ALA A 560 -17.62 -24.65 13.16
CA ALA A 560 -18.68 -25.43 12.50
C ALA A 560 -20.00 -25.37 13.27
N ALA A 561 -19.95 -25.43 14.60
CA ALA A 561 -21.12 -25.33 15.45
C ALA A 561 -21.73 -23.91 15.50
N ALA A 562 -20.90 -22.86 15.41
CA ALA A 562 -21.37 -21.48 15.37
C ALA A 562 -22.05 -21.12 14.04
N HIS A 563 -21.57 -21.71 12.94
CA HIS A 563 -22.03 -21.39 11.58
C HIS A 563 -22.23 -22.64 10.72
N PRO A 564 -23.13 -23.57 11.10
CA PRO A 564 -23.24 -24.87 10.44
C PRO A 564 -23.65 -24.78 8.97
N GLU A 565 -24.45 -23.77 8.59
CA GLU A 565 -24.83 -23.51 7.20
C GLU A 565 -23.63 -23.09 6.33
N ALA A 566 -22.89 -22.06 6.76
CA ALA A 566 -21.73 -21.57 6.01
C ALA A 566 -20.62 -22.63 5.96
N PHE A 567 -20.46 -23.40 7.04
CA PHE A 567 -19.48 -24.46 7.13
C PHE A 567 -19.80 -25.62 6.19
N THR A 568 -21.04 -26.12 6.20
CA THR A 568 -21.47 -27.18 5.28
C THR A 568 -21.46 -26.74 3.82
N ALA A 569 -21.82 -25.49 3.54
CA ALA A 569 -21.69 -24.90 2.21
C ALA A 569 -20.24 -24.84 1.73
N LEU A 570 -19.28 -24.45 2.59
CA LEU A 570 -17.86 -24.48 2.25
C LEU A 570 -17.38 -25.89 1.89
N VAL A 571 -17.76 -26.90 2.70
CA VAL A 571 -17.38 -28.29 2.45
C VAL A 571 -17.99 -28.79 1.14
N ASP A 572 -19.27 -28.53 0.90
CA ASP A 572 -19.94 -28.87 -0.36
C ASP A 572 -19.25 -28.21 -1.56
N CYS A 573 -18.95 -26.92 -1.46
CA CYS A 573 -18.23 -26.18 -2.50
C CYS A 573 -16.83 -26.77 -2.78
N TYR A 574 -16.10 -27.16 -1.74
CA TYR A 574 -14.78 -27.75 -1.89
C TYR A 574 -14.84 -29.12 -2.54
N VAL A 575 -15.72 -29.99 -2.06
CA VAL A 575 -15.84 -31.37 -2.53
C VAL A 575 -16.31 -31.43 -4.00
N ARG A 576 -17.15 -30.49 -4.41
CA ARG A 576 -17.60 -30.35 -5.82
C ARG A 576 -16.59 -29.62 -6.71
N SER A 577 -15.54 -29.05 -6.13
CA SER A 577 -14.58 -28.24 -6.89
C SER A 577 -13.71 -29.12 -7.77
N PRO A 578 -13.39 -28.69 -9.02
CA PRO A 578 -12.45 -29.42 -9.88
C PRO A 578 -11.00 -29.41 -9.35
N VAL A 579 -10.73 -28.70 -8.25
CA VAL A 579 -9.40 -28.62 -7.62
C VAL A 579 -9.20 -29.67 -6.53
N LEU A 580 -10.23 -30.44 -6.15
CA LEU A 580 -10.11 -31.53 -5.18
C LEU A 580 -9.21 -32.62 -5.77
N THR A 581 -8.08 -32.88 -5.12
CA THR A 581 -7.18 -33.98 -5.50
C THR A 581 -7.31 -35.17 -4.56
N ALA A 582 -6.83 -36.34 -4.98
CA ALA A 582 -6.79 -37.54 -4.14
C ALA A 582 -6.01 -37.30 -2.82
N ALA A 583 -4.98 -36.44 -2.85
CA ALA A 583 -4.19 -36.10 -1.66
C ALA A 583 -5.00 -35.29 -0.64
N ASP A 584 -5.99 -34.52 -1.10
CA ASP A 584 -6.82 -33.66 -0.26
C ASP A 584 -8.04 -34.37 0.32
N MET A 585 -8.39 -35.56 -0.20
CA MET A 585 -9.58 -36.31 0.24
C MET A 585 -9.56 -36.61 1.74
N ALA A 586 -8.39 -36.88 2.32
CA ALA A 586 -8.27 -37.14 3.76
C ALA A 586 -8.65 -35.90 4.60
N ALA A 587 -8.17 -34.71 4.20
CA ALA A 587 -8.54 -33.46 4.85
C ALA A 587 -10.02 -33.12 4.64
N ALA A 588 -10.57 -33.43 3.46
CA ALA A 588 -12.00 -33.27 3.17
C ALA A 588 -12.87 -34.14 4.08
N ILE A 589 -12.50 -35.42 4.31
CA ILE A 589 -13.21 -36.33 5.22
C ILE A 589 -13.19 -35.77 6.65
N GLU A 590 -12.04 -35.30 7.11
CA GLU A 590 -11.89 -34.74 8.47
C GLU A 590 -12.80 -33.51 8.66
N VAL A 591 -12.79 -32.57 7.73
CA VAL A 591 -13.66 -31.38 7.79
C VAL A 591 -15.14 -31.77 7.66
N LEU A 592 -15.47 -32.75 6.83
CA LEU A 592 -16.83 -33.31 6.70
C LEU A 592 -17.30 -33.95 8.01
N ALA A 593 -16.42 -34.65 8.73
CA ALA A 593 -16.73 -35.21 10.04
C ALA A 593 -17.06 -34.11 11.05
N HIS A 594 -16.29 -33.02 11.09
CA HIS A 594 -16.62 -31.87 11.93
C HIS A 594 -17.95 -31.22 11.57
N ALA A 595 -18.25 -31.10 10.28
CA ALA A 595 -19.55 -30.62 9.81
C ALA A 595 -20.69 -31.54 10.27
N ALA A 596 -20.50 -32.86 10.16
CA ALA A 596 -21.48 -33.86 10.60
C ALA A 596 -21.73 -33.77 12.10
N VAL A 597 -20.70 -33.70 12.94
CA VAL A 597 -20.87 -33.55 14.40
C VAL A 597 -21.56 -32.22 14.73
N ALA A 598 -21.23 -31.14 14.01
CA ALA A 598 -21.86 -29.83 14.23
C ALA A 598 -23.36 -29.83 13.88
N VAL A 599 -23.77 -30.52 12.81
CA VAL A 599 -25.18 -30.57 12.34
C VAL A 599 -26.01 -31.60 13.09
N LEU A 600 -25.46 -32.80 13.33
CA LEU A 600 -26.15 -33.89 14.01
C LEU A 600 -26.19 -33.68 15.53
N GLY A 601 -25.31 -32.83 16.07
CA GLY A 601 -25.14 -32.56 17.49
C GLY A 601 -24.33 -33.64 18.21
N SER A 602 -23.75 -33.30 19.36
CA SER A 602 -23.33 -34.31 20.34
C SER A 602 -24.57 -34.76 21.11
N SER A 603 -24.58 -35.99 21.63
CA SER A 603 -25.66 -36.52 22.48
C SER A 603 -26.00 -35.65 23.69
N ASN A 604 -25.13 -34.70 24.04
CA ASN A 604 -25.26 -33.79 25.17
C ASN A 604 -25.71 -32.36 24.78
N ARG A 605 -25.85 -32.02 23.48
CA ARG A 605 -26.32 -30.70 23.03
C ARG A 605 -27.83 -30.70 22.71
N PRO A 606 -28.53 -29.58 22.95
CA PRO A 606 -29.94 -29.46 22.55
C PRO A 606 -30.08 -29.66 21.03
N ALA A 607 -31.15 -30.33 20.61
CA ALA A 607 -31.44 -30.77 19.23
C ALA A 607 -31.57 -29.64 18.16
N GLY A 608 -31.14 -28.42 18.46
CA GLY A 608 -31.34 -27.21 17.65
C GLY A 608 -30.72 -27.25 16.25
N ALA A 609 -29.63 -27.99 16.04
CA ALA A 609 -28.94 -28.02 14.75
C ALA A 609 -29.66 -28.86 13.67
N LEU A 610 -30.35 -29.95 14.05
CA LEU A 610 -31.18 -30.73 13.12
C LEU A 610 -32.40 -29.95 12.62
N HIS A 611 -32.85 -28.95 13.37
CA HIS A 611 -33.89 -28.03 12.93
C HIS A 611 -33.39 -27.02 11.88
N ASN A 612 -32.08 -26.88 11.71
CA ASN A 612 -31.48 -26.10 10.63
C ASN A 612 -31.44 -26.93 9.34
N THR A 613 -32.55 -26.89 8.61
CA THR A 613 -32.74 -27.64 7.35
C THR A 613 -31.72 -27.27 6.29
N ALA A 614 -31.23 -26.02 6.27
CA ALA A 614 -30.21 -25.57 5.33
C ALA A 614 -28.86 -26.25 5.61
N ALA A 615 -28.43 -26.32 6.87
CA ALA A 615 -27.19 -27.00 7.23
C ALA A 615 -27.28 -28.53 7.01
N ALA A 616 -28.42 -29.15 7.31
CA ALA A 616 -28.64 -30.57 7.04
C ALA A 616 -28.62 -30.89 5.53
N ALA A 617 -29.27 -30.06 4.71
CA ALA A 617 -29.25 -30.19 3.26
C ALA A 617 -27.84 -29.98 2.68
N GLY A 618 -27.10 -28.98 3.19
CA GLY A 618 -25.71 -28.72 2.81
C GLY A 618 -24.79 -29.90 3.14
N LEU A 619 -24.91 -30.48 4.33
CA LEU A 619 -24.16 -31.68 4.72
C LEU A 619 -24.49 -32.88 3.83
N SER A 620 -25.78 -33.14 3.59
CA SER A 620 -26.22 -34.24 2.72
C SER A 620 -25.67 -34.07 1.30
N SER A 621 -25.68 -32.83 0.78
CA SER A 621 -25.11 -32.49 -0.52
C SER A 621 -23.61 -32.76 -0.56
N ALA A 622 -22.87 -32.30 0.45
CA ALA A 622 -21.43 -32.50 0.55
C ALA A 622 -21.06 -33.99 0.58
N ILE A 623 -21.78 -34.81 1.35
CA ILE A 623 -21.59 -36.26 1.41
C ILE A 623 -21.83 -36.90 0.04
N ALA A 624 -22.95 -36.57 -0.61
CA ALA A 624 -23.27 -37.11 -1.93
C ALA A 624 -22.18 -36.75 -2.97
N SER A 625 -21.74 -35.49 -2.98
CA SER A 625 -20.65 -35.05 -3.86
C SER A 625 -19.33 -35.76 -3.53
N PHE A 626 -19.04 -36.01 -2.27
CA PHE A 626 -17.82 -36.71 -1.85
C PHE A 626 -17.80 -38.15 -2.38
N THR A 627 -18.93 -38.86 -2.24
CA THR A 627 -19.06 -40.22 -2.79
C THR A 627 -18.93 -40.26 -4.31
N SER A 628 -19.43 -39.22 -5.01
CA SER A 628 -19.28 -39.13 -6.46
C SER A 628 -17.82 -38.89 -6.89
N ALA A 629 -17.09 -38.05 -6.15
CA ALA A 629 -15.69 -37.73 -6.43
C ALA A 629 -14.74 -38.92 -6.18
N GLN A 630 -15.13 -39.88 -5.34
CA GLN A 630 -14.36 -41.13 -5.15
C GLN A 630 -14.54 -42.13 -6.29
N CYS A 631 -15.65 -42.05 -7.02
CA CYS A 631 -15.97 -42.99 -8.10
C CYS A 631 -15.39 -42.58 -9.46
N SER A 632 -15.01 -41.30 -9.59
CA SER A 632 -14.32 -40.72 -10.76
C SER A 632 -12.81 -40.82 -10.63
#